data_AF-A0A1R1JKC4-F1
#
_entry.id   AF-A0A1R1JKC4-F1
#
_cell.length_a   1.000
_cell.length_b   1.000
_cell.length_c   1.000
_cell.angle_alpha   90.00
_cell.angle_beta   90.00
_cell.angle_gamma   90.00
#
_symmetry.space_group_name_H-M   'P 1'
#
loop_
_entity.id
_entity.type
_entity.pdbx_description
1 polymer ?
#
loop_
_entity_poly.entity_id
_entity_poly.type
_entity_poly.pdbx_seq_one_letter_code
_entity_poly.pdbx_strand_id
1 'polypeptide(L)' 'MGLRSLMWILWPSFLAAAVGSGIVFALIDPLDVAVFGYVPTGRVGFYTVSFFLFWAMAGASSALTAYLMPKVEEDPDL' A
#
# COMPACT_ATOMS: atom_id res chain seq x y z
N MET A 1 -13.00 6.20 -12.19
CA MET A 1 -13.23 5.94 -10.74
C MET A 1 -13.58 7.26 -10.08
N GLY A 2 -14.62 7.30 -9.23
CA GLY A 2 -14.98 8.52 -8.50
C GLY A 2 -14.17 8.70 -7.21
N LEU A 3 -14.17 9.92 -6.65
CA LEU A 3 -13.44 10.25 -5.40
C LEU A 3 -13.82 9.33 -4.23
N ARG A 4 -15.11 8.94 -4.16
CA ARG A 4 -15.61 7.98 -3.17
C ARG A 4 -14.94 6.62 -3.32
N SER A 5 -14.84 6.06 -4.53
CA SER A 5 -14.18 4.77 -4.76
C SER A 5 -12.70 4.80 -4.37
N LEU A 6 -12.02 5.93 -4.58
CA LEU A 6 -10.63 6.09 -4.16
C LEU A 6 -10.47 6.04 -2.63
N MET A 7 -11.38 6.63 -1.87
CA MET A 7 -11.36 6.52 -0.40
C MET A 7 -11.54 5.07 0.08
N TRP A 8 -12.40 4.31 -0.59
CA TRP A 8 -12.62 2.88 -0.29
C TRP A 8 -11.41 2.00 -0.62
N ILE A 9 -10.50 2.47 -1.48
CA ILE A 9 -9.24 1.79 -1.79
C ILE A 9 -8.13 2.25 -0.85
N LEU A 10 -7.94 3.57 -0.72
CA LEU A 10 -6.83 4.16 0.02
C LEU A 10 -6.91 3.90 1.54
N TRP A 11 -8.11 3.81 2.10
CA TRP A 11 -8.30 3.57 3.52
C TRP A 11 -7.88 2.16 3.96
N PRO A 12 -8.41 1.06 3.39
CA PRO A 12 -7.94 -0.28 3.74
C PRO A 12 -6.48 -0.52 3.33
N SER A 13 -6.01 0.08 2.23
CA SER A 13 -4.60 -0.04 1.85
C SER A 13 -3.66 0.61 2.87
N PHE A 14 -4.08 1.71 3.52
CA PHE A 14 -3.32 2.35 4.60
C PHE A 14 -3.14 1.41 5.79
N LEU A 15 -4.23 0.75 6.22
CA LEU A 15 -4.18 -0.23 7.31
C LEU A 15 -3.29 -1.43 6.96
N ALA A 16 -3.42 -1.95 5.73
CA ALA A 16 -2.57 -3.03 5.24
C ALA A 16 -1.08 -2.64 5.25
N ALA A 17 -0.77 -1.42 4.82
CA ALA A 17 0.59 -0.90 4.85
C ALA A 17 1.12 -0.68 6.28
N ALA A 18 0.28 -0.23 7.21
CA ALA A 18 0.65 -0.06 8.61
C ALA A 18 1.03 -1.41 9.25
N VAL A 19 0.21 -2.44 9.04
CA VAL A 19 0.49 -3.79 9.55
C VAL A 19 1.71 -4.39 8.85
N GLY A 20 1.79 -4.30 7.52
CA GLY A 20 2.91 -4.85 6.75
C GLY A 20 4.25 -4.20 7.11
N SER A 21 4.29 -2.87 7.19
CA SER A 21 5.50 -2.15 7.61
C SER A 21 5.87 -2.48 9.07
N GLY A 22 4.91 -2.57 9.98
CA GLY A 22 5.14 -3.00 11.36
C GLY A 22 5.76 -4.39 11.45
N ILE A 23 5.26 -5.37 10.68
CA ILE A 23 5.83 -6.73 10.65
C ILE A 23 7.25 -6.71 10.08
N VAL A 24 7.47 -6.05 8.95
CA VAL A 24 8.78 -5.99 8.29
C VAL A 24 9.82 -5.35 9.22
N PHE A 25 9.49 -4.22 9.85
CA PHE A 25 10.41 -3.51 10.73
C PHE A 25 10.59 -4.16 12.11
N ALA A 26 9.65 -4.99 12.55
CA ALA A 26 9.85 -5.83 13.72
C ALA A 26 10.88 -6.95 13.48
N LEU A 27 11.01 -7.40 12.22
CA LEU A 27 11.92 -8.48 11.83
C LEU A 27 13.26 -7.98 11.27
N ILE A 28 13.29 -6.77 10.71
CA ILE A 28 14.45 -6.21 9.99
C ILE A 28 14.80 -4.84 10.59
N ASP A 29 16.00 -4.69 11.17
CA ASP A 29 16.48 -3.37 11.61
C ASP A 29 16.80 -2.51 10.37
N PRO A 30 16.21 -1.32 10.22
CA PRO A 30 16.47 -0.44 9.09
C PRO A 30 17.93 0.04 8.99
N LEU A 31 18.71 0.00 10.06
CA LEU A 31 20.14 0.37 10.01
C LEU A 31 21.04 -0.73 9.46
N ASP A 32 20.60 -1.98 9.48
CA ASP A 32 21.36 -3.10 8.93
C ASP A 32 21.09 -3.32 7.43
N VAL A 33 20.09 -2.61 6.88
CA VAL A 33 19.74 -2.70 5.45
C VAL A 33 20.55 -1.67 4.66
N ALA A 34 21.58 -2.14 3.95
CA ALA A 34 22.26 -1.33 2.94
C ALA A 34 21.43 -1.27 1.66
N VAL A 35 20.95 -0.08 1.31
CA VAL A 35 20.20 0.17 0.07
C VAL A 35 21.14 0.78 -0.96
N PHE A 36 21.36 0.07 -2.07
CA PHE A 36 22.35 0.46 -3.10
C PHE A 36 23.76 0.71 -2.54
N GLY A 37 24.16 0.00 -1.48
CA GLY A 37 25.45 0.17 -0.81
C GLY A 37 25.49 1.34 0.19
N TYR A 38 24.40 2.09 0.37
CA TYR A 38 24.29 3.17 1.35
C TYR A 38 23.44 2.74 2.54
N VAL A 39 23.95 2.97 3.75
CA VAL A 39 23.17 2.82 4.97
C VAL A 39 22.30 4.07 5.14
N PRO A 40 20.98 3.92 5.36
CA PRO A 40 20.09 5.06 5.58
C PRO A 40 20.60 5.92 6.75
N THR A 41 20.68 7.24 6.55
CA THR A 41 21.18 8.19 7.55
C THR A 41 20.25 8.38 8.75
N GLY A 42 19.01 7.88 8.69
CA GLY A 42 18.07 7.95 9.81
C GLY A 42 16.94 6.93 9.74
N ARG A 43 16.67 6.26 10.87
CA ARG A 43 15.61 5.24 11.01
C ARG A 43 14.23 5.80 10.65
N VAL A 44 13.93 7.02 11.12
CA VAL A 44 12.63 7.67 10.90
C VAL A 44 12.36 7.90 9.42
N GLY A 45 13.37 8.35 8.66
CA GLY A 45 13.25 8.57 7.21
C GLY A 45 12.97 7.25 6.49
N PHE A 46 13.70 6.20 6.84
CA PHE A 46 13.50 4.88 6.26
C PHE A 46 12.09 4.33 6.52
N TYR A 47 11.63 4.36 7.78
CA TYR A 47 10.30 3.90 8.15
C TYR A 47 9.19 4.61 7.39
N THR A 48 9.32 5.94 7.28
CA THR A 48 8.34 6.77 6.58
C THR A 48 8.29 6.41 5.09
N VAL A 49 9.46 6.32 4.44
CA VAL A 49 9.54 6.00 3.01
C VAL A 49 8.99 4.61 2.72
N SER A 50 9.37 3.57 3.48
CA SER A 50 8.84 2.23 3.21
C SER A 50 7.35 2.13 3.53
N PHE A 51 6.84 2.84 4.53
CA PHE A 51 5.39 2.92 4.78
C PHE A 51 4.64 3.47 3.56
N PHE A 52 5.09 4.60 3.01
CA PHE A 52 4.47 5.18 1.81
C PHE A 52 4.59 4.26 0.58
N LEU A 53 5.71 3.55 0.43
CA LEU A 53 5.88 2.56 -0.63
C LEU A 53 4.90 1.39 -0.48
N PHE A 54 4.77 0.80 0.71
CA PHE A 54 3.79 -0.26 0.97
C PHE A 54 2.37 0.23 0.75
N TRP A 55 2.04 1.44 1.19
CA TRP A 55 0.72 2.04 1.00
C TRP A 55 0.39 2.27 -0.48
N ALA A 56 1.34 2.82 -1.24
CA ALA A 56 1.19 3.03 -2.68
C ALA A 56 1.02 1.71 -3.43
N MET A 57 1.82 0.69 -3.10
CA MET A 57 1.70 -0.64 -3.72
C MET A 57 0.35 -1.31 -3.40
N ALA A 58 -0.07 -1.31 -2.12
CA ALA A 58 -1.36 -1.88 -1.72
C ALA A 58 -2.55 -1.14 -2.36
N GLY A 59 -2.46 0.20 -2.42
CA GLY A 59 -3.43 1.05 -3.11
C GLY A 59 -3.47 0.76 -4.61
N ALA A 60 -2.32 0.65 -5.27
CA ALA A 60 -2.21 0.34 -6.69
C ALA A 60 -2.76 -1.04 -7.03
N SER A 61 -2.45 -2.06 -6.21
CA SER A 61 -3.01 -3.41 -6.37
C SER A 61 -4.54 -3.39 -6.28
N SER A 62 -5.09 -2.70 -5.29
CA SER A 62 -6.54 -2.61 -5.09
C SER A 62 -7.22 -1.81 -6.21
N ALA A 63 -6.57 -0.73 -6.68
CA ALA A 63 -7.04 0.04 -7.83
C ALA A 63 -7.02 -0.79 -9.12
N LEU A 64 -5.98 -1.61 -9.33
CA LEU A 64 -5.92 -2.51 -10.47
C LEU A 64 -7.06 -3.53 -10.42
N THR A 65 -7.32 -4.15 -9.26
CA THR A 65 -8.47 -5.05 -9.06
C THR A 65 -9.78 -4.36 -9.38
N ALA A 66 -10.00 -3.14 -8.88
CA ALA A 66 -11.21 -2.38 -9.15
C ALA A 66 -11.34 -1.94 -10.62
N TYR A 67 -10.22 -1.74 -11.31
CA TYR A 67 -10.19 -1.41 -12.74
C TYR A 67 -10.55 -2.60 -13.62
N LEU A 68 -10.10 -3.80 -13.24
CA LEU A 68 -10.36 -5.05 -13.97
C LEU A 68 -11.73 -5.67 -13.64
N MET A 69 -12.40 -5.22 -12.58
CA MET A 69 -13.67 -5.78 -12.16
C MET A 69 -14.73 -5.60 -13.26
N PRO A 70 -15.40 -6.68 -13.71
CA PRO A 70 -16.46 -6.58 -14.69
C PRO A 70 -17.58 -5.67 -14.17
N LYS A 71 -18.15 -4.88 -15.07
CA LYS A 71 -19.42 -4.20 -14.78
C LYS A 71 -20.48 -5.30 -14.68
N VAL A 72 -21.10 -5.42 -13.50
CA VAL A 72 -22.32 -6.22 -13.39
C VAL A 72 -23.36 -5.50 -14.24
N GLU A 73 -23.76 -6.13 -15.34
CA GLU A 73 -24.90 -5.69 -16.13
C GLU A 73 -26.15 -5.97 -15.27
N GLU A 74 -26.84 -4.92 -14.84
CA GLU A 74 -28.16 -5.10 -14.21
C GLU A 74 -29.09 -5.62 -15.30
N ASP A 75 -29.50 -6.88 -15.18
CA ASP A 75 -30.57 -7.44 -15.99
C ASP A 75 -31.88 -6.75 -15.56
N PRO A 76 -32.50 -5.91 -16.41
CA PRO A 76 -33.72 -5.19 -16.04
C PRO A 76 -34.95 -6.10 -15.86
N ASP A 77 -34.81 -7.41 -16.16
CA ASP A 77 -35.90 -8.38 -16.14
C ASP A 77 -35.88 -9.33 -14.91
N LEU A 78 -35.03 -9.08 -13.89
CA LEU A 78 -35.03 -9.79 -12.59
C LEU A 78 -35.52 -8.93 -11.41
#